data_AF-A0A2H0I8C3-F1
#
_entry.id   AF-A0A2H0I8C3-F1
#
_cell.length_a   1.000
_cell.length_b   1.000
_cell.length_c   1.000
_cell.angle_alpha   90.00
_cell.angle_beta   90.00
_cell.angle_gamma   90.00
#
_symmetry.space_group_name_H-M   'P 1'
#
loop_
_entity.id
_entity.type
_entity.pdbx_description
1 polymer ?
#
loop_
_entity_poly.entity_id
_entity_poly.type
_entity_poly.pdbx_seq_one_letter_code
_entity_poly.pdbx_strand_id
1 'polypeptide(L)'
;MKRIFGKYAQLVKFERVDTEPTKEMLASHGFVRGVAIWIPFRRTDIPKGWRKLVIGTHFTRTGFTHIENHEYYKKWNERARRARKKFLSNDPEEIQIRLVDEKAFVEAFRKVKVKHLFKSDYIKYYEAMISSGKDSIRSYVCYQGDTPISGLAVHDYTSKKQETQSLNAKIEVTSQIPNSSVHLVAFTSREANPIQAGTGLIDRWFSDSLDRGIEYINFDHLRDSSMEKSQQGYTDFKLNFIENECYFRDSYFRFL
;
A
#
# COMPACT_ATOMS: atom_id res chain seq x y z
N MET A 1 -1.65 -15.89 -10.65
CA MET A 1 -2.96 -16.42 -11.09
C MET A 1 -3.04 -17.91 -10.72
N LYS A 2 -3.69 -18.29 -9.62
CA LYS A 2 -3.88 -19.72 -9.23
C LYS A 2 -5.30 -20.15 -9.62
N ARG A 3 -5.40 -21.18 -10.47
CA ARG A 3 -6.66 -21.82 -10.90
C ARG A 3 -7.23 -22.64 -9.73
N ILE A 4 -8.22 -22.10 -9.02
CA ILE A 4 -8.89 -22.77 -7.90
C ILE A 4 -10.15 -23.51 -8.37
N PHE A 5 -10.70 -23.13 -9.52
CA PHE A 5 -11.77 -23.87 -10.20
C PHE A 5 -11.18 -24.53 -11.46
N GLY A 6 -11.70 -25.70 -11.84
CA GLY A 6 -11.20 -26.47 -12.99
C GLY A 6 -11.10 -25.64 -14.29
N LYS A 7 -10.59 -26.23 -15.37
CA LYS A 7 -10.30 -25.61 -16.69
C LYS A 7 -11.39 -24.69 -17.31
N TYR A 8 -12.56 -24.51 -16.70
CA TYR A 8 -13.76 -23.91 -17.26
C TYR A 8 -14.37 -22.72 -16.49
N ALA A 9 -13.81 -22.30 -15.34
CA ALA A 9 -14.32 -21.13 -14.62
C ALA A 9 -13.18 -20.19 -14.20
N GLN A 10 -13.16 -19.00 -14.80
CA GLN A 10 -12.19 -17.95 -14.53
C GLN A 10 -12.75 -16.97 -13.48
N LEU A 11 -11.86 -16.39 -12.67
CA LEU A 11 -12.18 -15.27 -11.79
C LEU A 11 -11.26 -14.11 -12.16
N VAL A 12 -11.87 -12.97 -12.46
CA VAL A 12 -11.16 -11.72 -12.72
C VAL A 12 -11.69 -10.65 -11.78
N LYS A 13 -10.79 -9.82 -11.26
CA LYS A 13 -11.13 -8.74 -10.33
C LYS A 13 -10.57 -7.43 -10.88
N PHE A 14 -11.44 -6.44 -11.03
CA PHE A 14 -11.11 -5.08 -11.42
C PHE A 14 -11.30 -4.19 -10.20
N GLU A 15 -10.21 -3.66 -9.66
CA GLU A 15 -10.24 -2.83 -8.46
C GLU A 15 -9.90 -1.38 -8.80
N ARG A 16 -10.73 -0.45 -8.31
CA ARG A 16 -10.54 1.00 -8.46
C ARG A 16 -10.53 1.49 -9.91
N VAL A 17 -11.38 0.89 -10.76
CA VAL A 17 -11.52 1.25 -12.18
C VAL A 17 -12.96 1.67 -12.44
N ASP A 18 -13.20 2.89 -12.92
CA ASP A 18 -14.57 3.38 -13.23
C ASP A 18 -15.12 2.88 -14.56
N THR A 19 -14.23 2.49 -15.46
CA THR A 19 -14.61 1.86 -16.72
C THR A 19 -15.22 0.50 -16.43
N GLU A 20 -16.45 0.29 -16.89
CA GLU A 20 -17.12 -1.00 -16.76
C GLU A 20 -16.35 -2.05 -17.58
N PRO A 21 -15.98 -3.20 -16.98
CA PRO A 21 -15.36 -4.27 -17.74
C PRO A 21 -16.41 -4.96 -18.61
N THR A 22 -16.33 -4.73 -19.92
CA THR A 22 -17.27 -5.28 -20.90
C THR A 22 -16.93 -6.73 -21.26
N LYS A 23 -17.90 -7.43 -21.88
CA LYS A 23 -17.70 -8.79 -22.39
C LYS A 23 -16.60 -8.84 -23.43
N GLU A 24 -16.56 -7.85 -24.31
CA GLU A 24 -15.63 -7.74 -25.43
C GLU A 24 -14.21 -7.52 -24.91
N MET A 25 -14.05 -6.63 -23.92
CA MET A 25 -12.77 -6.40 -23.25
C MET A 25 -12.26 -7.66 -22.54
N LEU A 26 -13.16 -8.42 -21.92
CA LEU A 26 -12.80 -9.66 -21.24
C LEU A 26 -12.42 -10.78 -22.23
N ALA A 27 -13.20 -10.93 -23.30
CA ALA A 27 -12.92 -11.89 -24.36
C ALA A 27 -11.57 -11.61 -25.05
N SER A 28 -11.21 -10.34 -25.27
CA SER A 28 -9.92 -9.97 -25.87
C SER A 28 -8.71 -10.35 -25.01
N HIS A 29 -8.91 -10.61 -23.71
CA HIS A 29 -7.88 -11.08 -22.78
C HIS A 29 -8.02 -12.58 -22.45
N GLY A 30 -8.75 -13.34 -23.27
CA GLY A 30 -8.91 -14.79 -23.11
C GLY A 30 -9.83 -15.19 -21.95
N PHE A 31 -10.70 -14.28 -21.48
CA PHE A 31 -11.74 -14.62 -20.53
C PHE A 31 -12.96 -15.18 -21.28
N VAL A 32 -13.18 -16.49 -21.13
CA VAL A 32 -14.21 -17.24 -21.87
C VAL A 32 -15.47 -17.44 -21.04
N ARG A 33 -15.31 -17.84 -19.77
CA ARG A 33 -16.44 -18.10 -18.86
C ARG A 33 -16.00 -17.94 -17.41
N GLY A 34 -16.83 -17.29 -16.59
CA GLY A 34 -16.52 -17.15 -15.17
C GLY A 34 -17.23 -16.01 -14.45
N VAL A 35 -16.58 -15.52 -13.40
CA VAL A 35 -17.05 -14.39 -12.59
C VAL A 35 -16.11 -13.21 -12.78
N ALA A 36 -16.67 -12.07 -13.16
CA ALA A 36 -15.99 -10.78 -13.06
C ALA A 36 -16.45 -10.08 -11.80
N ILE A 37 -15.50 -9.63 -10.96
CA ILE A 37 -15.73 -8.74 -9.83
C ILE A 37 -15.23 -7.36 -10.23
N TRP A 38 -16.03 -6.33 -10.02
CA TRP A 38 -15.72 -4.95 -10.38
C TRP A 38 -16.01 -4.01 -9.22
N ILE A 39 -15.03 -3.18 -8.90
CA ILE A 39 -15.03 -2.30 -7.74
C ILE A 39 -14.70 -0.91 -8.27
N PRO A 40 -15.71 -0.12 -8.67
CA PRO A 40 -15.46 1.20 -9.22
C PRO A 40 -14.94 2.15 -8.16
N PHE A 41 -14.29 3.22 -8.63
CA PHE A 41 -13.74 4.23 -7.76
C PHE A 41 -14.78 5.31 -7.40
N ARG A 42 -15.45 5.85 -8.42
CA ARG A 42 -16.40 6.97 -8.32
C ARG A 42 -17.83 6.61 -8.68
N ARG A 43 -18.06 5.49 -9.38
CA ARG A 43 -19.43 5.11 -9.79
C ARG A 43 -20.27 4.62 -8.62
N THR A 44 -21.50 5.12 -8.55
CA THR A 44 -22.51 4.75 -7.54
C THR A 44 -23.67 3.96 -8.14
N ASP A 45 -23.75 3.86 -9.47
CA ASP A 45 -24.76 3.11 -10.18
C ASP A 45 -24.38 1.63 -10.35
N ILE A 46 -25.38 0.77 -10.51
CA ILE A 46 -25.20 -0.66 -10.82
C ILE A 46 -25.57 -0.87 -12.30
N PRO A 47 -24.60 -1.06 -13.21
CA PRO A 47 -24.90 -1.25 -14.62
C PRO A 47 -25.72 -2.53 -14.86
N LYS A 48 -26.45 -2.57 -15.96
CA LYS A 48 -27.33 -3.69 -16.30
C LYS A 48 -26.56 -5.00 -16.38
N GLY A 49 -27.02 -6.00 -15.62
CA GLY A 49 -26.42 -7.33 -15.58
C GLY A 49 -25.35 -7.50 -14.49
N TRP A 50 -24.98 -6.43 -13.79
CA TRP A 50 -24.20 -6.49 -12.56
C TRP A 50 -25.10 -6.69 -11.35
N ARG A 51 -24.56 -7.34 -10.32
CA ARG A 51 -25.21 -7.52 -9.02
C ARG A 51 -24.26 -7.06 -7.92
N LYS A 52 -24.80 -6.46 -6.86
CA LYS A 52 -24.01 -6.10 -5.67
C LYS A 52 -23.50 -7.37 -4.98
N LEU A 53 -22.21 -7.41 -4.73
CA LEU A 53 -21.59 -8.45 -3.93
C LEU A 53 -21.81 -8.11 -2.46
N VAL A 54 -22.58 -8.95 -1.75
CA VAL A 54 -22.96 -8.70 -0.34
C VAL A 54 -21.79 -8.94 0.62
N ILE A 55 -20.81 -9.75 0.20
CA ILE A 55 -19.59 -10.04 0.96
C ILE A 55 -18.52 -9.05 0.50
N GLY A 56 -18.06 -8.18 1.41
CA GLY A 56 -16.90 -7.34 1.18
C GLY A 56 -15.67 -8.22 0.92
N THR A 57 -15.25 -8.33 -0.34
CA THR A 57 -14.02 -9.05 -0.75
C THR A 57 -12.87 -8.09 -1.02
N HIS A 58 -13.04 -6.83 -0.64
CA HIS A 58 -12.11 -5.75 -0.87
C HIS A 58 -12.10 -4.80 0.31
N PHE A 59 -11.02 -4.06 0.41
CA PHE A 59 -10.90 -3.03 1.42
C PHE A 59 -11.71 -1.80 1.03
N THR A 60 -12.58 -1.37 1.93
CA THR A 60 -13.53 -0.29 1.63
C THR A 60 -12.99 1.10 1.96
N ARG A 61 -11.79 1.21 2.58
CA ARG A 61 -11.25 2.47 3.06
C ARG A 61 -9.73 2.54 2.89
N THR A 62 -9.24 3.65 2.34
CA THR A 62 -7.82 3.98 2.23
C THR A 62 -7.57 5.41 2.72
N GLY A 63 -6.39 5.66 3.26
CA GLY A 63 -5.99 7.00 3.71
C GLY A 63 -4.79 7.52 2.91
N PHE A 64 -4.78 8.82 2.61
CA PHE A 64 -3.67 9.45 1.92
C PHE A 64 -3.44 10.90 2.36
N THR A 65 -2.23 11.38 2.06
CA THR A 65 -1.76 12.73 2.39
C THR A 65 -1.03 13.30 1.18
N HIS A 66 -1.23 14.60 0.93
CA HIS A 66 -0.51 15.36 -0.09
C HIS A 66 0.70 16.06 0.56
N ILE A 67 1.90 15.76 0.08
CA ILE A 67 3.16 16.32 0.62
C ILE A 67 3.68 17.43 -0.28
N GLU A 68 3.67 18.66 0.23
CA GLU A 68 4.03 19.87 -0.54
C GLU A 68 5.45 20.34 -0.27
N ASN A 69 5.95 20.15 0.95
CA ASN A 69 7.27 20.59 1.40
C ASN A 69 7.71 19.81 2.66
N HIS A 70 8.94 20.05 3.11
CA HIS A 70 9.51 19.42 4.31
C HIS A 70 8.82 19.79 5.64
N GLU A 71 7.87 20.73 5.63
CA GLU A 71 7.03 21.04 6.80
C GLU A 71 5.75 20.19 6.87
N TYR A 72 5.66 19.09 6.09
CA TYR A 72 4.53 18.15 6.08
C TYR A 72 4.05 17.74 7.48
N TYR A 73 4.97 17.64 8.45
CA TYR A 73 4.67 17.23 9.82
C TYR A 73 3.78 18.23 10.56
N LYS A 74 3.65 19.47 10.09
CA LYS A 74 2.71 20.46 10.65
C LYS A 74 1.26 20.03 10.45
N LYS A 75 0.96 19.26 9.39
CA LYS A 75 -0.38 18.72 9.09
C LYS A 75 -0.72 17.49 9.94
N TRP A 76 0.28 16.86 10.56
CA TRP A 76 0.07 15.72 11.46
C TRP A 76 -0.65 16.15 12.74
N ASN A 77 -1.45 15.23 13.29
CA ASN A 77 -2.12 15.52 14.55
C ASN A 77 -1.12 15.70 15.70
N GLU A 78 -1.58 16.24 16.83
CA GLU A 78 -0.72 16.54 17.98
C GLU A 78 0.02 15.29 18.50
N ARG A 79 -0.64 14.12 18.48
CA ARG A 79 -0.04 12.86 18.92
C ARG A 79 1.15 12.47 18.06
N ALA A 80 1.02 12.49 16.73
CA ALA A 80 2.12 12.20 15.81
C ALA A 80 3.24 13.23 15.94
N ARG A 81 2.93 14.53 16.08
CA ARG A 81 3.96 15.57 16.28
C ARG A 81 4.75 15.37 17.58
N ARG A 82 4.09 15.04 18.69
CA ARG A 82 4.77 14.70 19.96
C ARG A 82 5.61 13.43 19.83
N ALA A 83 5.09 12.40 19.16
CA ALA A 83 5.82 11.17 18.91
C ALA A 83 7.07 11.41 18.03
N ARG A 84 6.96 12.25 17.00
CA ARG A 84 8.08 12.68 16.16
C ARG A 84 9.15 13.39 16.97
N LYS A 85 8.75 14.39 17.78
CA LYS A 85 9.67 15.11 18.68
C LYS A 85 10.41 14.14 19.62
N LYS A 86 9.70 13.16 20.18
CA LYS A 86 10.29 12.13 21.04
C LYS A 86 11.25 11.19 20.29
N PHE A 87 10.93 10.81 19.05
CA PHE A 87 11.83 10.01 18.24
C PHE A 87 13.13 10.77 17.94
N LEU A 88 13.02 12.04 17.55
CA LEU A 88 14.15 12.91 17.21
C LEU A 88 15.01 13.33 18.41
N SER A 89 14.53 13.13 19.64
CA SER A 89 15.32 13.41 20.85
C SER A 89 16.19 12.23 21.31
N ASN A 90 16.12 11.08 20.65
CA ASN A 90 17.03 9.97 20.94
C ASN A 90 18.41 10.25 20.34
N ASP A 91 19.43 9.60 20.90
CA ASP A 91 20.78 9.65 20.36
C ASP A 91 20.80 9.03 18.94
N PRO A 92 21.21 9.77 17.90
CA PRO A 92 21.30 9.24 16.54
C PRO A 92 22.39 8.16 16.36
N GLU A 93 23.35 8.05 17.28
CA GLU A 93 24.30 6.94 17.28
C GLU A 93 23.66 5.65 17.80
N GLU A 94 22.72 5.77 18.75
CA GLU A 94 21.99 4.63 19.31
C GLU A 94 20.80 4.22 18.41
N ILE A 95 19.99 5.18 17.95
CA ILE A 95 18.75 4.93 17.20
C ILE A 95 18.90 5.39 15.76
N GLN A 96 18.87 4.45 14.82
CA GLN A 96 19.13 4.73 13.41
C GLN A 96 18.07 4.14 12.49
N ILE A 97 17.55 4.96 11.57
CA ILE A 97 16.77 4.48 10.43
C ILE A 97 17.69 4.38 9.22
N ARG A 98 17.82 3.18 8.68
CA ARG A 98 18.62 2.89 7.50
C ARG A 98 17.72 2.45 6.35
N LEU A 99 17.99 2.96 5.15
CA LEU A 99 17.51 2.35 3.92
C LEU A 99 18.31 1.06 3.71
N VAL A 100 17.62 -0.06 3.48
CA VAL A 100 18.23 -1.39 3.41
C VAL A 100 17.76 -2.13 2.15
N ASP A 101 18.52 -3.16 1.78
CA ASP A 101 18.12 -4.07 0.71
C ASP A 101 17.06 -5.08 1.17
N GLU A 102 16.57 -5.87 0.21
CA GLU A 102 15.59 -6.93 0.43
C GLU A 102 16.03 -7.93 1.51
N LYS A 103 17.28 -8.38 1.43
CA LYS A 103 17.81 -9.41 2.33
C LYS A 103 17.83 -8.89 3.76
N ALA A 104 18.38 -7.70 3.98
CA ALA A 104 18.44 -7.07 5.29
C ALA A 104 17.05 -6.77 5.86
N PHE A 105 16.10 -6.34 5.04
CA PHE A 105 14.71 -6.12 5.48
C PHE A 105 14.04 -7.43 5.94
N VAL A 106 14.15 -8.49 5.15
CA VAL A 106 13.58 -9.81 5.48
C VAL A 106 14.22 -10.41 6.72
N GLU A 107 15.56 -10.30 6.85
CA GLU A 107 16.28 -10.76 8.04
C GLU A 107 15.86 -9.97 9.30
N ALA A 108 15.76 -8.64 9.20
CA ALA A 108 15.28 -7.78 10.28
C ALA A 108 13.85 -8.15 10.68
N PHE A 109 12.96 -8.32 9.69
CA PHE A 109 11.58 -8.72 9.95
C PHE A 109 11.56 -10.07 10.67
N ARG A 110 12.29 -11.09 10.19
CA ARG A 110 12.41 -12.43 10.81
C ARG A 110 12.91 -12.38 12.26
N LYS A 111 13.89 -11.51 12.58
CA LYS A 111 14.41 -11.34 13.94
C LYS A 111 13.42 -10.69 14.91
N VAL A 112 12.63 -9.72 14.44
CA VAL A 112 11.67 -9.02 15.32
C VAL A 112 10.51 -9.91 15.73
N LYS A 113 10.27 -10.02 17.04
CA LYS A 113 9.09 -10.69 17.59
C LYS A 113 7.85 -9.82 17.38
N VAL A 114 7.04 -10.17 16.38
CA VAL A 114 5.72 -9.56 16.14
C VAL A 114 4.61 -10.46 16.69
N LYS A 115 3.51 -9.88 17.15
CA LYS A 115 2.34 -10.63 17.64
C LYS A 115 1.54 -11.31 16.51
N HIS A 116 1.86 -11.03 15.25
CA HIS A 116 1.10 -11.51 14.10
C HIS A 116 1.46 -12.94 13.70
N LEU A 117 0.45 -13.81 13.61
CA LEU A 117 0.56 -15.19 13.13
C LEU A 117 0.98 -15.28 11.65
N PHE A 118 0.69 -14.24 10.86
CA PHE A 118 0.89 -14.22 9.40
C PHE A 118 2.22 -13.59 8.95
N LYS A 119 3.22 -13.59 9.82
CA LYS A 119 4.54 -12.99 9.52
C LYS A 119 5.16 -13.51 8.22
N SER A 120 5.09 -14.83 8.01
CA SER A 120 5.59 -15.49 6.80
C SER A 120 4.84 -15.04 5.54
N ASP A 121 3.54 -14.77 5.64
CA ASP A 121 2.74 -14.34 4.50
C ASP A 121 3.05 -12.88 4.12
N TYR A 122 3.32 -12.01 5.09
CA TYR A 122 3.81 -10.65 4.81
C TYR A 122 5.19 -10.65 4.15
N ILE A 123 6.10 -11.54 4.57
CA ILE A 123 7.41 -11.69 3.93
C ILE A 123 7.24 -12.17 2.48
N LYS A 124 6.43 -13.21 2.25
CA LYS A 124 6.14 -13.70 0.89
C LYS A 124 5.51 -12.63 -0.01
N TYR A 125 4.59 -11.85 0.55
CA TYR A 125 3.97 -10.73 -0.16
C TYR A 125 5.01 -9.68 -0.54
N TYR A 126 5.87 -9.28 0.39
CA TYR A 126 6.97 -8.36 0.14
C TYR A 126 7.93 -8.87 -0.95
N GLU A 127 8.40 -10.13 -0.84
CA GLU A 127 9.30 -10.77 -1.82
C GLU A 127 8.65 -10.82 -3.22
N ALA A 128 7.34 -11.13 -3.31
CA ALA A 128 6.61 -11.13 -4.58
C ALA A 128 6.53 -9.73 -5.22
N MET A 129 6.41 -8.68 -4.40
CA MET A 129 6.37 -7.30 -4.85
C MET A 129 7.74 -6.82 -5.30
N ILE A 130 8.81 -7.15 -4.57
CA ILE A 130 10.20 -6.93 -4.98
C ILE A 130 10.50 -7.61 -6.32
N SER A 131 10.07 -8.86 -6.47
CA SER A 131 10.25 -9.62 -7.73
C SER A 131 9.53 -8.98 -8.92
N SER A 132 8.49 -8.19 -8.67
CA SER A 132 7.71 -7.50 -9.72
C SER A 132 8.27 -6.11 -10.06
N GLY A 133 9.08 -5.53 -9.19
CA GLY A 133 9.58 -4.15 -9.33
C GLY A 133 10.50 -3.74 -8.19
N LYS A 134 11.74 -4.25 -8.19
CA LYS A 134 12.70 -3.98 -7.11
C LYS A 134 13.02 -2.49 -6.98
N ASP A 135 13.21 -1.81 -8.11
CA ASP A 135 13.63 -0.40 -8.14
C ASP A 135 12.54 0.57 -7.68
N SER A 136 11.29 0.12 -7.62
CA SER A 136 10.17 0.92 -7.13
C SER A 136 9.89 0.68 -5.64
N ILE A 137 10.64 -0.18 -4.95
CA ILE A 137 10.40 -0.48 -3.53
C ILE A 137 11.54 0.04 -2.67
N ARG A 138 11.18 0.85 -1.66
CA ARG A 138 12.09 1.32 -0.61
C ARG A 138 11.79 0.58 0.68
N SER A 139 12.84 0.16 1.38
CA SER A 139 12.73 -0.60 2.63
C SER A 139 13.59 0.05 3.70
N TYR A 140 12.97 0.42 4.80
CA TYR A 140 13.60 1.07 5.93
C TYR A 140 13.58 0.14 7.14
N VAL A 141 14.67 0.12 7.89
CA VAL A 141 14.75 -0.56 9.18
C VAL A 141 15.27 0.42 10.22
N CYS A 142 14.58 0.48 11.35
CA CYS A 142 15.02 1.17 12.55
C CYS A 142 15.78 0.19 13.44
N TYR A 143 17.00 0.58 13.82
CA TYR A 143 17.89 -0.16 14.70
C TYR A 143 18.07 0.57 16.02
N GLN A 144 18.23 -0.19 17.10
CA GLN A 144 18.81 0.26 18.36
C GLN A 144 20.15 -0.46 18.54
N GLY A 145 21.25 0.28 18.39
CA GLY A 145 22.57 -0.29 18.12
C GLY A 145 22.53 -1.15 16.86
N ASP A 146 22.85 -2.44 16.99
CA ASP A 146 22.77 -3.42 15.89
C ASP A 146 21.48 -4.23 15.86
N THR A 147 20.56 -3.97 16.80
CA THR A 147 19.32 -4.75 16.92
C THR A 147 18.20 -4.09 16.11
N PRO A 148 17.62 -4.77 15.10
CA PRO A 148 16.46 -4.26 14.40
C PRO A 148 15.23 -4.29 15.30
N ILE A 149 14.50 -3.18 15.39
CA ILE A 149 13.33 -3.03 16.27
C ILE A 149 12.05 -2.66 15.51
N SER A 150 12.15 -2.09 14.30
CA SER A 150 11.00 -1.81 13.46
C SER A 150 11.41 -1.70 12.00
N GLY A 151 10.48 -1.87 11.06
CA GLY A 151 10.73 -1.65 9.64
C GLY A 151 9.47 -1.27 8.88
N LEU A 152 9.68 -0.62 7.74
CA LEU A 152 8.66 -0.14 6.83
C LEU A 152 9.15 -0.32 5.38
N ALA A 153 8.37 -1.01 4.56
CA ALA A 153 8.54 -1.08 3.12
C ALA A 153 7.41 -0.32 2.42
N VAL A 154 7.75 0.37 1.33
CA VAL A 154 6.84 1.21 0.54
C VAL A 154 7.09 1.01 -0.95
N HIS A 155 6.05 1.17 -1.77
CA HIS A 155 6.11 1.05 -3.22
C HIS A 155 5.83 2.42 -3.88
N ASP A 156 6.81 2.93 -4.61
CA ASP A 156 6.76 4.19 -5.34
C ASP A 156 6.19 3.99 -6.76
N TYR A 157 5.05 4.61 -7.02
CA TYR A 157 4.47 4.75 -8.34
C TYR A 157 4.85 6.12 -8.89
N THR A 158 5.96 6.15 -9.63
CA THR A 158 6.38 7.35 -10.36
C THR A 158 5.81 7.30 -11.77
N SER A 159 5.18 8.39 -12.21
CA SER A 159 4.79 8.62 -13.60
C SER A 159 6.05 8.84 -14.46
N LYS A 160 6.87 7.80 -14.64
CA LYS A 160 7.86 7.82 -15.71
C LYS A 160 7.06 7.84 -17.01
N LYS A 161 7.26 8.86 -17.85
CA LYS A 161 6.85 8.80 -19.27
C LYS A 161 7.48 7.54 -19.85
N GLN A 162 6.69 6.47 -19.99
CA GLN A 162 7.10 5.35 -20.81
C GLN A 162 6.92 5.82 -22.26
N GLU A 163 8.01 6.25 -22.88
CA GLU A 163 8.04 6.34 -24.34
C GLU A 163 8.04 4.91 -24.89
N THR A 164 6.86 4.39 -25.17
CA THR A 164 6.73 3.14 -25.90
C THR A 164 6.98 3.45 -27.37
N GLN A 165 8.19 3.21 -27.88
CA GLN A 165 8.44 3.17 -29.32
C GLN A 165 7.74 1.94 -29.90
N SER A 166 6.48 2.09 -30.28
CA SER A 166 5.84 1.17 -31.21
C SER A 166 6.28 1.56 -32.62
N LEU A 167 6.83 0.59 -33.36
CA LEU A 167 7.49 0.79 -34.66
C LEU A 167 6.62 1.40 -35.76
N ASN A 168 5.30 1.60 -35.57
CA ASN A 168 4.42 2.19 -36.60
C ASN A 168 3.32 3.14 -36.07
N ALA A 169 3.33 3.51 -34.79
CA ALA A 169 2.49 4.59 -34.26
C ALA A 169 3.03 5.01 -32.89
N LYS A 170 3.37 6.29 -32.72
CA LYS A 170 3.57 6.88 -31.38
C LYS A 170 2.22 6.89 -30.66
N ILE A 171 1.96 5.87 -29.86
CA ILE A 171 0.90 5.90 -28.86
C ILE A 171 1.56 6.30 -27.55
N GLU A 172 1.41 7.56 -27.17
CA GLU A 172 1.77 8.01 -25.82
C GLU A 172 0.67 7.56 -24.86
N VAL A 173 0.92 6.48 -24.12
CA VAL A 173 0.08 6.11 -22.97
C VAL A 173 0.55 6.94 -21.78
N THR A 174 0.01 8.16 -21.63
CA THR A 174 0.22 8.93 -20.40
C THR A 174 -0.62 8.31 -19.28
N SER A 175 0.02 7.52 -18.43
CA SER A 175 -0.53 7.17 -17.12
C SER A 175 -0.70 8.47 -16.31
N GLN A 176 -1.94 8.88 -16.05
CA GLN A 176 -2.25 10.01 -15.17
C GLN A 176 -2.16 9.62 -13.67
N ILE A 177 -1.45 8.54 -13.35
CA ILE A 177 -1.27 8.16 -11.94
C ILE A 177 -0.34 9.21 -11.32
N PRO A 178 -0.81 10.00 -10.34
CA PRO A 178 0.04 10.98 -9.69
C PRO A 178 1.20 10.28 -8.98
N ASN A 179 2.34 10.97 -8.90
CA ASN A 179 3.52 10.44 -8.24
C ASN A 179 3.18 10.13 -6.78
N SER A 180 3.15 8.85 -6.45
CA SER A 180 2.68 8.39 -5.15
C SER A 180 3.57 7.31 -4.56
N SER A 181 3.66 7.26 -3.25
CA SER A 181 4.30 6.18 -2.52
C SER A 181 3.26 5.51 -1.63
N VAL A 182 3.19 4.19 -1.71
CA VAL A 182 2.15 3.40 -1.06
C VAL A 182 2.78 2.51 0.00
N HIS A 183 2.18 2.49 1.19
CA HIS A 183 2.55 1.57 2.25
C HIS A 183 2.45 0.11 1.77
N LEU A 184 3.50 -0.68 1.97
CA LEU A 184 3.52 -2.08 1.57
C LEU A 184 3.42 -3.02 2.79
N VAL A 185 4.45 -3.02 3.64
CA VAL A 185 4.56 -3.90 4.81
C VAL A 185 5.29 -3.14 5.91
N ALA A 186 4.85 -3.32 7.15
CA ALA A 186 5.54 -2.78 8.32
C ALA A 186 5.58 -3.78 9.46
N PHE A 187 6.58 -3.65 10.32
CA PHE A 187 6.70 -4.40 11.56
C PHE A 187 7.29 -3.54 12.67
N THR A 188 6.89 -3.80 13.91
CA THR A 188 7.35 -3.05 15.08
C THR A 188 7.44 -4.00 16.28
N SER A 189 8.57 -3.98 16.97
CA SER A 189 8.80 -4.71 18.21
C SER A 189 8.19 -3.95 19.39
N ARG A 190 8.19 -4.53 20.59
CA ARG A 190 7.70 -3.81 21.79
C ARG A 190 8.68 -2.72 22.22
N GLU A 191 9.96 -2.97 22.02
CA GLU A 191 11.11 -2.10 22.34
C GLU A 191 11.11 -0.82 21.50
N ALA A 192 10.50 -0.87 20.30
CA ALA A 192 10.30 0.30 19.45
C ALA A 192 9.27 1.32 19.98
N ASN A 193 8.35 0.91 20.87
CA ASN A 193 7.26 1.78 21.33
C ASN A 193 7.75 2.94 22.22
N PRO A 194 8.61 2.73 23.24
CA PRO A 194 9.12 3.82 24.05
C PRO A 194 9.78 4.93 23.22
N ILE A 195 10.54 4.58 22.19
CA ILE A 195 11.27 5.54 21.36
C ILE A 195 10.48 6.07 20.16
N GLN A 196 9.26 5.56 19.93
CA GLN A 196 8.39 5.97 18.82
C GLN A 196 8.97 5.67 17.42
N ALA A 197 9.68 4.54 17.27
CA ALA A 197 10.35 4.20 16.01
C ALA A 197 9.41 4.12 14.80
N GLY A 198 8.16 3.68 15.01
CA GLY A 198 7.14 3.68 13.94
C GLY A 198 6.90 5.08 13.37
N THR A 199 6.79 6.10 14.23
CA THR A 199 6.65 7.50 13.78
C THR A 199 7.92 7.99 13.09
N GLY A 200 9.10 7.60 13.56
CA GLY A 200 10.36 7.89 12.89
C GLY A 200 10.42 7.33 11.47
N LEU A 201 9.96 6.09 11.27
CA LEU A 201 9.90 5.47 9.94
C LEU A 201 8.94 6.20 9.00
N ILE A 202 7.78 6.66 9.51
CA ILE A 202 6.86 7.50 8.73
C ILE A 202 7.52 8.86 8.40
N ASP A 203 8.26 9.46 9.33
CA ASP A 203 8.98 10.73 9.08
C ASP A 203 10.03 10.57 7.98
N ARG A 204 10.86 9.52 8.06
CA ARG A 204 11.83 9.20 7.00
C ARG A 204 11.14 8.97 5.66
N TRP A 205 10.03 8.22 5.66
CA TRP A 205 9.27 7.97 4.43
C TRP A 205 8.76 9.26 3.79
N PHE A 206 8.19 10.20 4.57
CA PHE A 206 7.72 11.48 4.05
C PHE A 206 8.87 12.32 3.48
N SER A 207 9.96 12.48 4.23
CA SER A 207 11.13 13.26 3.78
C SER A 207 11.70 12.70 2.48
N ASP A 208 12.02 11.40 2.44
CA ASP A 208 12.63 10.77 1.27
C ASP A 208 11.67 10.74 0.07
N SER A 209 10.36 10.74 0.29
CA SER A 209 9.37 10.82 -0.78
C SER A 209 9.36 12.22 -1.40
N LEU A 210 9.44 13.27 -0.58
CA LEU A 210 9.52 14.64 -1.06
C LEU A 210 10.78 14.86 -1.90
N ASP A 211 11.93 14.37 -1.43
CA ASP A 211 13.22 14.46 -2.14
C ASP A 211 13.19 13.75 -3.51
N ARG A 212 12.25 12.83 -3.71
CA ARG A 212 12.05 12.07 -4.96
C ARG A 212 10.96 12.64 -5.86
N GLY A 213 10.35 13.78 -5.50
CA GLY A 213 9.23 14.35 -6.23
C GLY A 213 7.95 13.50 -6.19
N ILE A 214 7.78 12.71 -5.12
CA ILE A 214 6.51 12.06 -4.80
C ILE A 214 5.58 13.11 -4.20
N GLU A 215 4.35 13.16 -4.67
CA GLU A 215 3.34 14.14 -4.24
C GLU A 215 2.38 13.55 -3.20
N TYR A 216 2.11 12.24 -3.29
CA TYR A 216 1.11 11.59 -2.44
C TYR A 216 1.69 10.43 -1.63
N ILE A 217 1.39 10.42 -0.34
CA ILE A 217 1.64 9.29 0.56
C ILE A 217 0.34 8.56 0.80
N ASN A 218 0.26 7.31 0.37
CA ASN A 218 -0.91 6.47 0.52
C ASN A 218 -0.63 5.41 1.60
N PHE A 219 -1.38 5.47 2.69
CA PHE A 219 -1.28 4.55 3.81
C PHE A 219 -1.96 3.20 3.55
N ASP A 220 -2.43 3.00 2.32
CA ASP A 220 -3.14 1.82 1.89
C ASP A 220 -4.36 1.60 2.81
N HIS A 221 -4.67 0.34 3.12
CA HIS A 221 -5.93 0.00 3.76
C HIS A 221 -6.02 0.51 5.21
N LEU A 222 -7.17 1.12 5.51
CA LEU A 222 -7.64 1.42 6.86
C LEU A 222 -8.70 0.38 7.24
N ARG A 223 -8.73 0.01 8.51
CA ARG A 223 -9.70 -0.96 9.02
C ARG A 223 -11.13 -0.47 8.78
N ASP A 224 -11.96 -1.38 8.27
CA ASP A 224 -13.41 -1.24 8.24
C ASP A 224 -14.10 -2.30 9.13
N SER A 225 -15.43 -2.32 9.13
CA SER A 225 -16.22 -3.25 9.94
C SER A 225 -16.04 -4.72 9.55
N SER A 226 -15.58 -5.01 8.34
CA SER A 226 -15.37 -6.39 7.85
C SER A 226 -14.04 -6.99 8.32
N MET A 227 -13.10 -6.16 8.77
CA MET A 227 -11.76 -6.57 9.18
C MET A 227 -11.66 -6.88 10.68
N GLU A 228 -10.72 -7.76 11.04
CA GLU A 228 -10.45 -8.14 12.43
C GLU A 228 -10.20 -6.92 13.32
N LYS A 229 -10.74 -6.96 14.55
CA LYS A 229 -10.53 -5.90 15.56
C LYS A 229 -9.06 -5.70 15.94
N SER A 230 -8.23 -6.73 15.76
CA SER A 230 -6.78 -6.69 16.00
C SER A 230 -6.06 -5.63 15.16
N GLN A 231 -6.63 -5.26 14.00
CA GLN A 231 -6.07 -4.25 13.07
C GLN A 231 -6.42 -2.81 13.46
N GLN A 232 -7.28 -2.59 14.47
CA GLN A 232 -7.74 -1.25 14.85
C GLN A 232 -6.59 -0.36 15.31
N GLY A 233 -5.70 -0.88 16.17
CA GLY A 233 -4.57 -0.08 16.67
C GLY A 233 -3.63 0.39 15.55
N TYR A 234 -3.49 -0.40 14.49
CA TYR A 234 -2.68 -0.02 13.33
C TYR A 234 -3.38 1.04 12.45
N THR A 235 -4.71 0.97 12.35
CA THR A 235 -5.52 2.03 11.72
C THR A 235 -5.43 3.33 12.50
N ASP A 236 -5.59 3.27 13.83
CA ASP A 236 -5.47 4.43 14.72
C ASP A 236 -4.07 5.05 14.64
N PHE A 237 -3.03 4.24 14.42
CA PHE A 237 -1.69 4.72 14.16
C PHE A 237 -1.61 5.50 12.83
N LYS A 238 -2.07 4.92 11.72
CA LYS A 238 -2.06 5.58 10.40
C LYS A 238 -2.83 6.90 10.40
N LEU A 239 -3.98 6.94 11.08
CA LEU A 239 -4.84 8.14 11.17
C LEU A 239 -4.15 9.36 11.79
N ASN A 240 -2.99 9.21 12.43
CA ASN A 240 -2.24 10.38 12.93
C ASN A 240 -1.52 11.16 11.82
N PHE A 241 -1.41 10.58 10.62
CA PHE A 241 -0.59 11.10 9.52
C PHE A 241 -1.39 11.37 8.23
N ILE A 242 -2.69 11.05 8.23
CA ILE A 242 -3.58 11.12 7.07
C ILE A 242 -4.38 12.43 7.10
N GLU A 243 -4.49 13.09 5.95
CA GLU A 243 -5.37 14.25 5.76
C GLU A 243 -6.70 13.86 5.12
N ASN A 244 -6.67 12.89 4.20
CA ASN A 244 -7.81 12.54 3.36
C ASN A 244 -8.08 11.04 3.38
N GLU A 245 -9.36 10.69 3.32
CA GLU A 245 -9.80 9.31 3.23
C GLU A 245 -10.63 9.10 1.97
N CYS A 246 -10.47 7.92 1.35
CA CYS A 246 -11.31 7.50 0.25
C CYS A 246 -12.03 6.20 0.60
N TYR A 247 -13.29 6.12 0.17
CA TYR A 247 -14.20 5.03 0.49
C TYR A 247 -14.65 4.31 -0.80
N PHE A 248 -14.46 2.99 -0.85
CA PHE A 248 -14.87 2.12 -1.95
C PHE A 248 -16.07 1.29 -1.47
N ARG A 249 -17.26 1.85 -1.58
CA ARG A 249 -18.45 1.31 -0.88
C ARG A 249 -18.88 -0.05 -1.42
N ASP A 250 -18.92 -0.22 -2.73
CA ASP A 250 -19.61 -1.33 -3.35
C ASP A 250 -18.69 -2.10 -4.31
N SER A 251 -18.77 -3.42 -4.21
CA SER A 251 -18.26 -4.33 -5.23
C SER A 251 -19.43 -4.95 -5.95
N TYR A 252 -19.27 -5.10 -7.25
CA TYR A 252 -20.24 -5.71 -8.13
C TYR A 252 -19.67 -6.99 -8.71
N PHE A 253 -20.53 -7.95 -9.03
CA PHE A 253 -20.14 -9.12 -9.76
C PHE A 253 -21.10 -9.42 -10.91
N ARG A 254 -20.57 -10.10 -11.93
CA ARG A 254 -21.33 -10.56 -13.07
C ARG A 254 -20.80 -11.93 -13.51
N PHE A 255 -21.73 -12.83 -13.81
CA PHE A 255 -21.43 -14.08 -14.50
C PHE A 255 -21.35 -13.82 -16.00
N LEU A 256 -20.30 -14.33 -16.61
CA LEU A 256 -20.04 -14.22 -18.04
C LEU A 256 -19.86 -15.61 -18.65
#